data_AF-A0A535BR25-F1
#
_entry.id   AF-A0A535BR25-F1
#
_cell.length_a   1.000
_cell.length_b   1.000
_cell.length_c   1.000
_cell.angle_alpha   90.00
_cell.angle_beta   90.00
_cell.angle_gamma   90.00
#
_symmetry.space_group_name_H-M   'P 1'
#
loop_
_entity.id
_entity.type
_entity.pdbx_description
1 polymer ?
#
loop_
_entity_poly.entity_id
_entity_poly.type
_entity_poly.pdbx_seq_one_letter_code
_entity_poly.pdbx_strand_id
1 'polypeptide(L)'
;MPDNGRVQPTETTQFLLDVLLTAYKREDDCDYHLIIDDTAGNMMIVEVPDPACVDSTSLFATAIAHARAQFDARLVATTSWKMPSPPIPILVQGVDFFDFLHGQTGAAPNGIELHPVTDIIFDPPPCGDVSGDRLVNIGDALLVAQFDVGLRHCGLTPFSHPVVCDVNGDGACNIGDALRIAQCDVGLVSCAFTCAPFICPSMTFTTLGTTTTTTTSTTTTAQPSSTGL
;
A
#
# COMPACT_ATOMS: atom_id res chain seq x y z
N MET A 1 30.86 -1.34 -2.59
CA MET A 1 29.79 -2.34 -2.83
C MET A 1 30.27 -3.34 -3.88
N PRO A 2 29.69 -4.55 -3.99
CA PRO A 2 30.01 -5.46 -5.08
C PRO A 2 29.53 -4.85 -6.40
N ASP A 3 30.42 -4.78 -7.38
CA ASP A 3 30.27 -4.04 -8.65
C ASP A 3 29.23 -4.62 -9.64
N ASN A 4 28.30 -5.50 -9.24
CA ASN A 4 27.28 -5.98 -10.18
C ASN A 4 26.07 -6.72 -9.58
N GLY A 5 25.71 -6.47 -8.31
CA GLY A 5 24.54 -7.15 -7.74
C GLY A 5 23.97 -6.48 -6.50
N ARG A 6 22.65 -6.62 -6.36
CA ARG A 6 21.90 -6.22 -5.16
C ARG A 6 22.35 -7.05 -3.94
N VAL A 7 22.56 -6.40 -2.80
CA VAL A 7 22.94 -7.06 -1.53
C VAL A 7 21.77 -7.87 -0.98
N GLN A 8 21.83 -9.20 -1.13
CA GLN A 8 20.81 -10.11 -0.62
C GLN A 8 20.89 -10.27 0.91
N PRO A 9 19.76 -10.40 1.63
CA PRO A 9 18.37 -10.30 1.14
C PRO A 9 17.83 -8.85 1.12
N THR A 10 18.54 -7.92 1.77
CA THR A 10 18.08 -6.56 2.05
C THR A 10 17.61 -5.83 0.80
N GLU A 11 18.45 -5.75 -0.24
CA GLU A 11 18.13 -5.02 -1.47
C GLU A 11 17.24 -5.77 -2.47
N THR A 12 16.56 -6.80 -1.99
CA THR A 12 15.52 -7.57 -2.70
C THR A 12 14.27 -7.76 -1.87
N THR A 13 14.23 -7.16 -0.68
CA THR A 13 13.08 -7.23 0.21
C THR A 13 12.37 -5.89 0.17
N GLN A 14 11.04 -5.92 0.04
CA GLN A 14 10.24 -4.74 0.27
C GLN A 14 9.95 -4.62 1.77
N PHE A 15 10.16 -3.42 2.30
CA PHE A 15 9.88 -3.06 3.68
C PHE A 15 8.74 -2.07 3.74
N LEU A 16 8.04 -2.07 4.87
CA LEU A 16 6.98 -1.12 5.18
C LEU A 16 7.29 -0.50 6.54
N LEU A 17 7.41 0.82 6.56
CA LEU A 17 7.88 1.59 7.70
C LEU A 17 6.78 2.54 8.17
N ASP A 18 6.50 2.54 9.48
CA ASP A 18 5.62 3.49 10.18
C ASP A 18 6.49 4.54 10.86
N VAL A 19 6.55 5.73 10.27
CA VAL A 19 7.57 6.76 10.57
C VAL A 19 7.03 8.18 10.41
N LEU A 20 7.81 9.15 10.87
CA LEU A 20 7.53 10.57 10.68
C LEU A 20 8.34 11.16 9.53
N LEU A 21 7.67 11.80 8.57
CA LEU A 21 8.31 12.64 7.56
C LEU A 21 8.73 13.98 8.19
N THR A 22 10.04 14.22 8.26
CA THR A 22 10.62 15.39 8.93
C THR A 22 11.13 16.44 7.94
N ALA A 23 11.59 16.03 6.76
CA ALA A 23 12.01 16.94 5.71
C ALA A 23 11.84 16.31 4.32
N TYR A 24 11.70 17.17 3.30
CA TYR A 24 11.73 16.72 1.91
C TYR A 24 12.20 17.83 0.96
N LYS A 25 12.72 17.42 -0.20
CA LYS A 25 13.03 18.30 -1.34
C LYS A 25 12.94 17.49 -2.65
N ARG A 26 13.13 18.17 -3.78
CA ARG A 26 13.37 17.54 -5.08
C ARG A 26 14.87 17.64 -5.40
N GLU A 27 15.46 16.54 -5.82
CA GLU A 27 16.86 16.49 -6.26
C GLU A 27 16.99 16.62 -7.78
N ASP A 28 18.24 16.71 -8.26
CA ASP A 28 18.53 16.93 -9.68
C ASP A 28 18.50 15.62 -10.50
N ASP A 29 18.57 14.47 -9.84
CA ASP A 29 18.51 13.09 -10.37
C ASP A 29 17.09 12.50 -10.36
N CYS A 30 16.10 13.39 -10.35
CA CYS A 30 14.66 13.14 -10.56
C CYS A 30 13.86 12.65 -9.35
N ASP A 31 14.45 12.16 -8.28
CA ASP A 31 13.69 11.74 -7.10
C ASP A 31 13.33 12.92 -6.17
N TYR A 32 12.42 12.62 -5.26
CA TYR A 32 12.21 13.43 -4.09
C TYR A 32 12.94 12.77 -2.92
N HIS A 33 13.93 13.49 -2.40
CA HIS A 33 14.64 13.15 -1.18
C HIS A 33 13.80 13.49 0.04
N LEU A 34 13.36 12.46 0.75
CA LEU A 34 12.67 12.55 2.03
C LEU A 34 13.61 12.13 3.17
N ILE A 35 13.45 12.77 4.32
CA ILE A 35 14.05 12.35 5.59
C ILE A 35 12.94 11.88 6.51
N ILE A 36 13.01 10.62 6.92
CA ILE A 36 12.09 10.01 7.88
C ILE A 36 12.78 9.82 9.24
N ASP A 37 11.98 9.79 10.31
CA ASP A 37 12.41 9.53 11.69
C ASP A 37 11.49 8.47 12.33
N ASP A 38 12.07 7.49 13.02
CA ASP A 38 11.34 6.38 13.66
C ASP A 38 10.80 6.71 15.07
N THR A 39 10.80 7.99 15.47
CA THR A 39 10.48 8.52 16.80
C THR A 39 11.48 8.17 17.91
N ALA A 40 12.43 7.27 17.66
CA ALA A 40 13.58 7.01 18.53
C ALA A 40 14.78 7.90 18.17
N GLY A 41 14.63 8.77 17.17
CA GLY A 41 15.68 9.66 16.68
C GLY A 41 16.59 9.02 15.62
N ASN A 42 16.25 7.82 15.13
CA ASN A 42 16.96 7.24 14.00
C ASN A 42 16.35 7.80 12.72
N MET A 43 17.21 8.38 11.88
CA MET A 43 16.80 8.90 10.58
C MET A 43 17.22 7.97 9.45
N MET A 44 16.44 8.00 8.39
CA MET A 44 16.75 7.32 7.14
C MET A 44 16.32 8.17 5.95
N ILE A 45 17.00 7.96 4.83
CA ILE A 45 16.64 8.54 3.55
C ILE A 45 15.60 7.66 2.87
N VAL A 46 14.67 8.31 2.20
CA VAL A 46 13.62 7.67 1.41
C VAL A 46 13.53 8.43 0.09
N GLU A 47 13.63 7.72 -1.02
CA GLU A 47 13.62 8.32 -2.35
C GLU A 47 12.37 7.92 -3.11
N VAL A 48 11.60 8.93 -3.54
CA VAL A 48 10.40 8.75 -4.37
C VAL A 48 10.76 9.12 -5.81
N PRO A 49 11.06 8.17 -6.72
CA PRO A 49 11.56 8.51 -8.05
C PRO A 49 10.50 9.21 -8.91
N ASP A 50 10.96 10.05 -9.86
CA ASP A 50 10.10 10.46 -10.98
C ASP A 50 9.82 9.24 -11.88
N PRO A 51 8.55 8.92 -12.18
CA PRO A 51 8.20 7.83 -13.07
C PRO A 51 8.83 7.93 -14.47
N ALA A 52 9.15 9.14 -14.94
CA ALA A 52 9.84 9.35 -16.20
C ALA A 52 11.32 8.94 -16.17
N CYS A 53 11.93 8.83 -14.99
CA CYS A 53 13.31 8.40 -14.80
C CYS A 53 13.40 6.91 -14.42
N VAL A 54 12.26 6.20 -14.36
CA VAL A 54 12.20 4.74 -14.16
C VAL A 54 12.08 4.02 -15.49
N ASP A 55 12.88 2.97 -15.70
CA ASP A 55 12.75 2.11 -16.88
C ASP A 55 11.34 1.50 -16.95
N SER A 56 10.67 1.66 -18.10
CA SER A 56 9.31 1.14 -18.33
C SER A 56 9.16 -0.38 -18.15
N THR A 57 10.26 -1.15 -18.17
CA THR A 57 10.30 -2.59 -17.93
C THR A 57 10.43 -2.95 -16.45
N SER A 58 10.64 -1.97 -15.58
CA SER A 58 10.69 -2.18 -14.13
C SER A 58 9.38 -2.79 -13.63
N LEU A 59 9.50 -3.86 -12.85
CA LEU A 59 8.36 -4.49 -12.18
C LEU A 59 7.66 -3.54 -11.20
N PHE A 60 8.35 -2.49 -10.75
CA PHE A 60 7.83 -1.49 -9.82
C PHE A 60 7.37 -0.21 -10.51
N ALA A 61 7.42 -0.08 -11.84
CA ALA A 61 7.11 1.17 -12.54
C ALA A 61 5.71 1.73 -12.17
N THR A 62 4.68 0.87 -12.13
CA THR A 62 3.33 1.28 -11.72
C THR A 62 3.25 1.69 -10.25
N ALA A 63 3.94 0.96 -9.36
CA ALA A 63 3.93 1.24 -7.93
C ALA A 63 4.66 2.57 -7.62
N ILE A 64 5.82 2.81 -8.25
CA ILE A 64 6.55 4.08 -8.15
C ILE A 64 5.69 5.25 -8.65
N ALA A 65 5.01 5.09 -9.79
CA ALA A 65 4.08 6.11 -10.28
C ALA A 65 2.93 6.38 -9.32
N HIS A 66 2.43 5.34 -8.64
CA HIS A 66 1.42 5.49 -7.59
C HIS A 66 1.95 6.29 -6.39
N ALA A 67 3.12 5.91 -5.87
CA ALA A 67 3.76 6.60 -4.75
C ALA A 67 4.04 8.08 -5.06
N ARG A 68 4.58 8.38 -6.25
CA ARG A 68 4.79 9.76 -6.69
C ARG A 68 3.48 10.55 -6.72
N ALA A 69 2.41 9.96 -7.25
CA ALA A 69 1.09 10.61 -7.30
C ALA A 69 0.49 10.84 -5.90
N GLN A 70 0.66 9.91 -4.96
CA GLN A 70 0.25 10.10 -3.56
C GLN A 70 1.01 11.24 -2.89
N PHE A 71 2.33 11.31 -3.12
CA PHE A 71 3.15 12.43 -2.65
C PHE A 71 2.66 13.77 -3.21
N ASP A 72 2.54 13.88 -4.53
CA ASP A 72 2.13 15.12 -5.21
C ASP A 72 0.69 15.54 -4.87
N ALA A 73 -0.17 14.60 -4.47
CA ALA A 73 -1.52 14.90 -3.99
C ALA A 73 -1.52 15.57 -2.61
N ARG A 74 -0.48 15.37 -1.79
CA ARG A 74 -0.40 15.85 -0.40
C ARG A 74 0.58 17.00 -0.22
N LEU A 75 1.69 16.99 -0.96
CA LEU A 75 2.83 17.89 -0.80
C LEU A 75 3.32 18.39 -2.16
N VAL A 76 4.13 19.46 -2.14
CA VAL A 76 4.78 20.00 -3.33
C VAL A 76 6.27 20.12 -3.06
N ALA A 77 7.09 19.28 -3.68
CA ALA A 77 8.54 19.35 -3.54
C ALA A 77 9.15 20.50 -4.36
N THR A 78 10.21 21.10 -3.81
CA THR A 78 11.04 22.11 -4.48
C THR A 78 12.51 21.77 -4.27
N THR A 79 13.42 22.45 -4.96
CA THR A 79 14.87 22.23 -4.79
C THR A 79 15.42 22.68 -3.43
N SER A 80 14.64 23.43 -2.66
CA SER A 80 14.95 23.78 -1.26
C SER A 80 14.24 22.84 -0.29
N TRP A 81 14.91 22.53 0.82
CA TRP A 81 14.34 21.79 1.94
C TRP A 81 13.03 22.38 2.45
N LYS A 82 12.05 21.52 2.63
CA LYS A 82 10.79 21.78 3.33
C LYS A 82 10.74 20.91 4.57
N MET A 83 10.40 21.49 5.71
CA MET A 83 10.31 20.79 6.99
C MET A 83 8.90 20.98 7.57
N PRO A 84 8.03 19.95 7.45
CA PRO A 84 6.73 19.97 8.11
C PRO A 84 6.86 20.20 9.62
N SER A 85 5.99 21.03 10.17
CA SER A 85 5.88 21.25 11.61
C SER A 85 4.39 21.28 12.00
N PRO A 86 3.88 20.26 12.71
CA PRO A 86 4.61 19.06 13.15
C PRO A 86 5.08 18.15 11.98
N PRO A 87 6.04 17.22 12.20
CA PRO A 87 6.33 16.14 11.27
C PRO A 87 5.07 15.35 10.90
N ILE A 88 5.01 14.82 9.68
CA ILE A 88 3.81 14.16 9.16
C ILE A 88 3.95 12.64 9.34
N PRO A 89 3.01 11.96 10.02
CA PRO A 89 3.00 10.50 10.08
C PRO A 89 2.78 9.91 8.69
N ILE A 90 3.59 8.93 8.31
CA ILE A 90 3.47 8.21 7.05
C ILE A 90 3.67 6.70 7.25
N LEU A 91 2.96 5.91 6.45
CA LEU A 91 3.38 4.55 6.13
C LEU A 91 4.05 4.58 4.77
N VAL A 92 5.30 4.13 4.69
CA VAL A 92 6.06 4.10 3.44
C VAL A 92 6.53 2.69 3.12
N GLN A 93 6.26 2.23 1.89
CA GLN A 93 6.73 0.98 1.35
C GLN A 93 7.81 1.22 0.30
N GLY A 94 8.84 0.38 0.28
CA GLY A 94 9.86 0.41 -0.75
C GLY A 94 10.88 -0.70 -0.60
N VAL A 95 11.93 -0.67 -1.40
CA VAL A 95 13.04 -1.63 -1.33
C VAL A 95 14.21 -0.98 -0.59
N ASP A 96 14.77 -1.66 0.40
CA ASP A 96 15.97 -1.16 1.06
C ASP A 96 17.13 -1.13 0.04
N PHE A 97 17.99 -0.13 0.14
CA PHE A 97 19.15 0.03 -0.72
C PHE A 97 20.31 0.58 0.11
N PHE A 98 21.50 0.00 -0.05
CA PHE A 98 22.69 0.61 0.52
C PHE A 98 23.30 1.56 -0.51
N ASP A 99 23.35 2.84 -0.17
CA ASP A 99 24.08 3.83 -0.95
C ASP A 99 25.44 4.15 -0.32
N PHE A 100 26.35 4.70 -1.12
CA PHE A 100 27.62 5.20 -0.63
C PHE A 100 27.42 6.49 0.16
N LEU A 101 27.87 6.50 1.41
CA LEU A 101 27.90 7.73 2.20
C LEU A 101 28.80 8.78 1.54
N HIS A 102 28.20 9.89 1.13
CA HIS A 102 28.85 11.02 0.47
C HIS A 102 28.44 12.39 1.07
N GLY A 103 27.96 12.40 2.32
CA GLY A 103 27.60 13.61 3.06
C GLY A 103 26.17 14.10 2.84
N GLN A 104 25.29 13.21 2.38
CA GLN A 104 23.87 13.47 2.22
C GLN A 104 23.18 13.70 3.58
N THR A 105 22.26 14.67 3.61
CA THR A 105 21.50 15.00 4.83
C THR A 105 20.46 13.92 5.10
N GLY A 106 20.37 13.45 6.35
CA GLY A 106 19.37 12.46 6.76
C GLY A 106 19.75 11.00 6.53
N ALA A 107 20.95 10.72 6.02
CA ALA A 107 21.44 9.35 5.85
C ALA A 107 21.50 8.59 7.17
N ALA A 108 21.09 7.33 7.12
CA ALA A 108 21.32 6.39 8.19
C ALA A 108 22.85 6.15 8.36
N PRO A 109 23.35 5.90 9.58
CA PRO A 109 24.79 5.74 9.84
C PRO A 109 25.47 4.60 9.05
N ASN A 110 24.69 3.61 8.60
CA ASN A 110 25.14 2.48 7.79
C ASN A 110 24.91 2.67 6.28
N GLY A 111 24.41 3.84 5.85
CA GLY A 111 24.14 4.14 4.44
C GLY A 111 22.92 3.44 3.85
N ILE A 112 22.05 2.85 4.69
CA ILE A 112 20.79 2.29 4.20
C ILE A 112 19.78 3.40 3.93
N GLU A 113 19.04 3.25 2.84
CA GLU A 113 17.92 4.09 2.43
C GLU A 113 16.81 3.23 1.85
N LEU A 114 15.62 3.81 1.68
CA LEU A 114 14.51 3.17 0.99
C LEU A 114 14.40 3.73 -0.43
N HIS A 115 14.92 3.00 -1.41
CA HIS A 115 14.95 3.41 -2.81
C HIS A 115 14.82 2.18 -3.74
N PRO A 116 13.73 2.06 -4.52
CA PRO A 116 12.65 3.03 -4.69
C PRO A 116 11.51 2.84 -3.68
N VAL A 117 10.81 3.94 -3.38
CA VAL A 117 9.47 3.89 -2.77
C VAL A 117 8.46 3.33 -3.77
N THR A 118 7.62 2.40 -3.29
CA THR A 118 6.57 1.73 -4.05
C THR A 118 5.15 2.07 -3.56
N ASP A 119 4.99 2.61 -2.34
CA ASP A 119 3.72 3.14 -1.82
C ASP A 119 3.98 4.16 -0.70
N ILE A 120 3.16 5.21 -0.58
CA ILE A 120 3.24 6.17 0.53
C ILE A 120 1.85 6.64 0.96
N ILE A 121 1.50 6.34 2.22
CA ILE A 121 0.23 6.73 2.81
C ILE A 121 0.50 7.83 3.83
N PHE A 122 -0.08 9.01 3.60
CA PHE A 122 -0.01 10.14 4.52
C PHE A 122 -1.11 10.08 5.58
N ASP A 123 -0.74 10.48 6.79
CA ASP A 123 -1.65 10.55 7.93
C ASP A 123 -2.44 9.23 8.06
N PRO A 124 -1.77 8.05 8.10
CA PRO A 124 -2.44 6.75 8.03
C PRO A 124 -3.57 6.64 9.07
N PRO A 125 -4.65 5.92 8.73
CA PRO A 125 -5.75 5.73 9.67
C PRO A 125 -5.27 4.98 10.93
N PRO A 126 -5.98 5.13 12.07
CA PRO A 126 -5.69 4.33 13.24
C PRO A 126 -5.76 2.82 12.94
N CYS A 127 -4.98 2.03 13.67
CA CYS A 127 -5.08 0.57 13.61
C CYS A 127 -6.54 0.12 13.88
N GLY A 128 -7.13 -0.63 12.94
CA GLY A 128 -8.53 -1.06 12.95
C GLY A 128 -9.48 -0.23 12.07
N ASP A 129 -9.10 0.96 11.61
CA ASP A 129 -9.92 1.80 10.71
C ASP A 129 -9.61 1.46 9.24
N VAL A 130 -10.19 0.35 8.79
CA VAL A 130 -9.95 -0.17 7.43
C VAL A 130 -10.72 0.60 6.35
N SER A 131 -11.67 1.44 6.77
CA SER A 131 -12.43 2.32 5.90
C SER A 131 -11.71 3.65 5.60
N GLY A 132 -10.88 4.11 6.54
CA GLY A 132 -10.20 5.41 6.51
C GLY A 132 -11.06 6.58 6.97
N ASP A 133 -12.16 6.33 7.69
CA ASP A 133 -13.08 7.37 8.16
C ASP A 133 -12.66 8.00 9.51
N ARG A 134 -11.51 7.58 10.05
CA ARG A 134 -10.89 7.99 11.32
C ARG A 134 -11.58 7.44 12.56
N LEU A 135 -12.51 6.51 12.42
CA LEU A 135 -13.20 5.86 13.53
C LEU A 135 -12.95 4.36 13.46
N VAL A 136 -12.59 3.75 14.59
CA VAL A 136 -12.55 2.28 14.72
C VAL A 136 -13.87 1.85 15.33
N ASN A 137 -14.74 1.22 14.54
CA ASN A 137 -16.09 0.86 14.97
C ASN A 137 -16.63 -0.42 14.31
N ILE A 138 -17.89 -0.76 14.58
CA ILE A 138 -18.53 -1.96 14.02
C ILE A 138 -18.59 -1.99 12.47
N GLY A 139 -18.54 -0.82 11.82
CA GLY A 139 -18.43 -0.68 10.38
C GLY A 139 -17.16 -1.32 9.83
N ASP A 140 -16.02 -1.06 10.46
CA ASP A 140 -14.73 -1.66 10.10
C ASP A 140 -14.74 -3.18 10.29
N ALA A 141 -15.29 -3.64 11.42
CA ALA A 141 -15.46 -5.06 11.68
C ALA A 141 -16.28 -5.75 10.58
N LEU A 142 -17.35 -5.12 10.11
CA LEU A 142 -18.15 -5.64 9.00
C LEU A 142 -17.36 -5.67 7.68
N LEU A 143 -16.54 -4.65 7.41
CA LEU A 143 -15.71 -4.61 6.22
C LEU A 143 -14.67 -5.73 6.21
N VAL A 144 -13.99 -5.95 7.33
CA VAL A 144 -13.04 -7.05 7.50
C VAL A 144 -13.73 -8.41 7.35
N ALA A 145 -14.88 -8.61 8.00
CA ALA A 145 -15.64 -9.86 7.88
C ALA A 145 -16.10 -10.12 6.44
N GLN A 146 -16.53 -9.08 5.71
CA GLN A 146 -16.91 -9.19 4.30
C GLN A 146 -15.70 -9.50 3.41
N PHE A 147 -14.53 -8.93 3.71
CA PHE A 147 -13.28 -9.24 3.02
C PHE A 147 -12.88 -10.71 3.23
N ASP A 148 -12.92 -11.20 4.47
CA ASP A 148 -12.57 -12.59 4.83
C ASP A 148 -13.39 -13.62 4.05
N VAL A 149 -14.67 -13.34 3.78
CA VAL A 149 -15.55 -14.20 2.98
C VAL A 149 -15.57 -13.89 1.48
N GLY A 150 -14.67 -13.02 1.00
CA GLY A 150 -14.50 -12.71 -0.43
C GLY A 150 -15.58 -11.81 -1.03
N LEU A 151 -16.36 -11.09 -0.21
CA LEU A 151 -17.35 -10.11 -0.67
C LEU A 151 -16.73 -8.73 -0.95
N ARG A 152 -15.48 -8.49 -0.52
CA ARG A 152 -14.74 -7.25 -0.78
C ARG A 152 -13.40 -7.54 -1.42
N HIS A 153 -12.99 -6.63 -2.29
CA HIS A 153 -11.65 -6.63 -2.86
C HIS A 153 -10.70 -5.88 -1.93
N CYS A 154 -9.51 -6.42 -1.74
CA CYS A 154 -8.49 -5.81 -0.92
C CYS A 154 -8.03 -4.47 -1.51
N GLY A 155 -7.93 -3.42 -0.70
CA GLY A 155 -7.41 -2.10 -1.11
C GLY A 155 -8.38 -1.27 -1.96
N LEU A 156 -9.65 -1.67 -2.07
CA LEU A 156 -10.67 -0.93 -2.80
C LEU A 156 -11.79 -0.49 -1.86
N THR A 157 -12.33 0.69 -2.11
CA THR A 157 -13.45 1.20 -1.31
C THR A 157 -14.61 0.19 -1.30
N PRO A 158 -15.25 -0.03 -0.13
CA PRO A 158 -15.01 0.64 1.16
C PRO A 158 -13.87 0.06 2.03
N PHE A 159 -13.23 -1.05 1.66
CA PHE A 159 -12.08 -1.64 2.38
C PHE A 159 -10.75 -1.15 1.76
N SER A 160 -10.48 0.14 1.91
CA SER A 160 -9.36 0.82 1.23
C SER A 160 -8.07 0.86 2.03
N HIS A 161 -8.09 0.57 3.33
CA HIS A 161 -6.91 0.62 4.21
C HIS A 161 -6.60 -0.76 4.82
N PRO A 162 -6.22 -1.75 3.99
CA PRO A 162 -5.93 -3.11 4.44
C PRO A 162 -4.76 -3.15 5.43
N VAL A 163 -3.83 -2.20 5.33
CA VAL A 163 -2.62 -2.11 6.14
C VAL A 163 -2.89 -2.00 7.64
N VAL A 164 -4.07 -1.52 8.03
CA VAL A 164 -4.49 -1.39 9.43
C VAL A 164 -5.49 -2.45 9.87
N CYS A 165 -5.61 -3.55 9.13
CA CYS A 165 -6.60 -4.58 9.42
C CYS A 165 -6.20 -5.55 10.53
N ASP A 166 -4.93 -5.97 10.59
CA ASP A 166 -4.46 -6.98 11.54
C ASP A 166 -4.31 -6.37 12.94
N VAL A 167 -5.44 -6.15 13.60
CA VAL A 167 -5.51 -5.56 14.94
C VAL A 167 -5.05 -6.55 16.01
N ASN A 168 -4.92 -7.83 15.69
CA ASN A 168 -4.56 -8.88 16.63
C ASN A 168 -3.07 -9.28 16.55
N GLY A 169 -2.38 -8.92 15.46
CA GLY A 169 -0.95 -9.10 15.23
C GLY A 169 -0.57 -10.52 14.78
N ASP A 170 -1.49 -11.29 14.20
CA ASP A 170 -1.23 -12.66 13.75
C ASP A 170 -0.70 -12.76 12.30
N GLY A 171 -0.58 -11.62 11.62
CA GLY A 171 -0.11 -11.50 10.25
C GLY A 171 -1.20 -11.72 9.20
N ALA A 172 -2.47 -11.80 9.60
CA ALA A 172 -3.60 -11.96 8.70
C ALA A 172 -4.68 -10.90 8.95
N CYS A 173 -5.50 -10.66 7.93
CA CYS A 173 -6.69 -9.82 8.02
C CYS A 173 -7.91 -10.73 7.84
N ASN A 174 -8.54 -11.13 8.94
CA ASN A 174 -9.59 -12.16 8.93
C ASN A 174 -10.68 -11.92 9.99
N ILE A 175 -11.57 -12.90 10.20
CA ILE A 175 -12.67 -12.78 11.16
C ILE A 175 -12.22 -12.55 12.62
N GLY A 176 -10.99 -12.95 12.99
CA GLY A 176 -10.39 -12.68 14.29
C GLY A 176 -10.19 -11.19 14.54
N ASP A 177 -9.75 -10.45 13.53
CA ASP A 177 -9.60 -8.99 13.57
C ASP A 177 -10.95 -8.29 13.66
N ALA A 178 -11.89 -8.73 12.81
CA ALA A 178 -13.26 -8.24 12.84
C ALA A 178 -13.90 -8.40 14.22
N LEU A 179 -13.73 -9.55 14.85
CA LEU A 179 -14.25 -9.81 16.20
C LEU A 179 -13.61 -8.87 17.23
N ARG A 180 -12.30 -8.63 17.14
CA ARG A 180 -11.58 -7.78 18.09
C ARG A 180 -11.98 -6.31 17.96
N ILE A 181 -12.18 -5.82 16.73
CA ILE A 181 -12.75 -4.50 16.46
C ILE A 181 -14.17 -4.41 17.04
N ALA A 182 -15.04 -5.39 16.76
CA ALA A 182 -16.41 -5.40 17.27
C ALA A 182 -16.46 -5.44 18.81
N GLN A 183 -15.57 -6.19 19.46
CA GLN A 183 -15.44 -6.21 20.92
C GLN A 183 -15.03 -4.86 21.49
N CYS A 184 -14.17 -4.12 20.80
CA CYS A 184 -13.72 -2.82 21.27
C CYS A 184 -14.83 -1.76 21.14
N ASP A 185 -15.62 -1.81 20.05
CA ASP A 185 -16.78 -0.94 19.81
C ASP A 185 -17.81 -1.02 20.95
N VAL A 186 -18.03 -2.22 21.51
CA VAL A 186 -18.91 -2.44 22.67
C VAL A 186 -18.21 -2.32 24.04
N GLY A 187 -16.94 -1.91 24.06
CA GLY A 187 -16.16 -1.67 25.28
C GLY A 187 -15.71 -2.94 26.03
N LEU A 188 -15.72 -4.10 25.38
CA LEU A 188 -15.20 -5.35 25.96
C LEU A 188 -13.65 -5.38 25.95
N VAL A 189 -13.03 -4.68 25.00
CA VAL A 189 -11.57 -4.50 24.91
C VAL A 189 -11.23 -3.05 24.54
N SER A 190 -9.96 -2.65 24.66
CA SER A 190 -9.49 -1.34 24.20
C SER A 190 -9.43 -1.28 22.67
N CYS A 191 -9.83 -0.15 22.06
CA CYS A 191 -9.62 0.12 20.63
C CYS A 191 -8.23 0.71 20.32
N ALA A 192 -7.35 0.85 21.31
CA ALA A 192 -5.96 1.25 21.09
C ALA A 192 -5.13 0.03 20.67
N PHE A 193 -5.22 -0.31 19.38
CA PHE A 193 -4.52 -1.44 18.79
C PHE A 193 -3.13 -1.08 18.26
N THR A 194 -2.30 -2.09 18.06
CA THR A 194 -1.04 -2.01 17.31
C THR A 194 -1.12 -3.06 16.22
N CYS A 195 -1.05 -2.62 14.96
CA CYS A 195 -1.25 -3.50 13.82
C CYS A 195 0.09 -4.07 13.33
N ALA A 196 0.08 -5.30 12.85
CA ALA A 196 1.08 -5.69 11.86
C ALA A 196 0.57 -5.24 10.48
N PRO A 197 1.39 -4.56 9.66
CA PRO A 197 0.92 -4.11 8.36
C PRO A 197 0.50 -5.28 7.44
N PHE A 198 -0.78 -5.34 7.09
CA PHE A 198 -1.30 -6.35 6.15
C PHE A 198 -1.26 -5.82 4.71
N ILE A 199 -0.57 -6.57 3.84
CA ILE A 199 -0.45 -6.25 2.41
C ILE A 199 -1.42 -7.15 1.64
N CYS A 200 -2.19 -6.55 0.73
CA CYS A 200 -3.06 -7.32 -0.16
C CYS A 200 -2.24 -8.35 -0.94
N PRO A 201 -2.69 -9.62 -1.01
CA PRO A 201 -2.05 -10.58 -1.90
C PRO A 201 -2.11 -10.03 -3.32
N SER A 202 -0.97 -10.00 -4.03
CA SER A 202 -0.93 -9.55 -5.41
C SER A 202 -1.96 -10.35 -6.20
N MET A 203 -2.96 -9.66 -6.76
CA MET A 203 -3.92 -10.27 -7.68
C MET A 203 -3.14 -10.73 -8.91
N THR A 204 -2.69 -11.98 -8.90
CA THR A 204 -2.23 -12.64 -10.11
C THR A 204 -3.46 -12.82 -10.98
N PHE A 205 -3.66 -11.88 -11.91
CA PHE A 205 -4.62 -12.07 -13.00
C PHE A 205 -4.14 -13.27 -13.82
N THR A 206 -4.61 -14.46 -13.45
CA THR A 206 -4.58 -15.59 -14.37
C THR A 206 -5.49 -15.20 -15.51
N THR A 207 -4.91 -14.81 -16.64
CA THR A 207 -5.66 -14.52 -17.86
C THR A 207 -6.44 -15.78 -18.21
N LEU A 208 -7.73 -15.82 -17.89
CA LEU A 208 -8.59 -16.92 -18.26
C LEU A 208 -8.67 -16.91 -19.79
N GLY A 209 -7.95 -17.84 -20.43
CA GLY A 209 -7.94 -18.00 -21.88
C GLY A 209 -9.36 -18.13 -22.39
N THR A 210 -9.78 -17.16 -23.21
CA THR A 210 -11.09 -17.11 -23.85
C THR A 210 -11.27 -18.35 -24.73
N THR A 211 -11.90 -19.39 -24.21
CA THR A 211 -12.32 -20.53 -25.03
C THR A 211 -13.59 -20.12 -25.76
N THR A 212 -13.45 -19.74 -27.03
CA THR A 212 -14.56 -19.44 -27.93
C THR A 212 -15.42 -20.69 -28.10
N THR A 213 -16.55 -20.76 -27.41
CA THR A 213 -17.57 -21.79 -27.65
C THR A 213 -18.55 -21.22 -28.68
N THR A 214 -18.46 -21.69 -29.92
CA THR A 214 -19.42 -21.39 -30.98
C THR A 214 -20.72 -22.15 -30.71
N THR A 215 -21.76 -21.46 -30.22
CA THR A 215 -23.11 -22.01 -30.15
C THR A 215 -23.86 -21.74 -31.46
N THR A 216 -24.06 -22.79 -32.24
CA THR A 216 -24.95 -22.81 -33.41
C THR A 216 -26.41 -22.79 -32.94
N SER A 217 -27.15 -21.75 -33.27
CA SER A 217 -28.58 -21.61 -32.96
C SER A 217 -29.44 -22.30 -34.04
N THR A 218 -30.05 -23.42 -33.69
CA THR A 218 -31.16 -24.03 -34.47
C THR A 218 -32.46 -23.34 -34.14
N THR A 219 -33.07 -22.69 -35.13
CA THR A 219 -34.39 -22.04 -35.05
C THR A 219 -35.49 -23.08 -35.23
N THR A 220 -36.33 -23.30 -34.20
CA THR A 220 -37.55 -24.11 -34.30
C THR A 220 -38.75 -23.17 -34.47
N THR A 221 -39.33 -23.13 -35.66
CA THR A 221 -40.57 -22.41 -35.97
C THR A 221 -41.78 -23.21 -35.50
N ALA A 222 -42.57 -22.65 -34.58
CA ALA A 222 -43.87 -23.18 -34.18
C ALA A 222 -44.95 -22.75 -35.18
N GLN A 223 -45.74 -23.71 -35.67
CA GLN A 223 -46.86 -23.50 -36.60
C GLN A 223 -48.19 -23.51 -35.81
N PRO A 224 -49.14 -22.59 -36.09
CA PRO A 224 -50.39 -22.49 -35.34
C PRO A 224 -51.48 -23.44 -35.85
N SER A 225 -52.30 -23.93 -34.93
CA SER A 225 -53.46 -24.80 -35.18
C SER A 225 -54.73 -23.99 -35.49
N SER A 226 -55.48 -24.36 -36.53
CA SER A 226 -56.92 -24.08 -36.64
C SER A 226 -57.68 -25.18 -37.39
N THR A 227 -58.60 -25.82 -36.65
CA THR A 227 -59.98 -26.22 -37.01
C THR A 227 -60.35 -26.80 -38.38
N GLY A 228 -61.01 -27.97 -38.36
CA GLY A 228 -62.41 -28.08 -38.78
C GLY A 228 -62.72 -28.93 -40.02
N LEU A 229 -63.51 -29.99 -39.77
CA LEU A 229 -64.22 -30.94 -40.67
C LEU A 229 -63.39 -32.07 -41.30
#